data_AF-A0A175A2Q6-F1
#
_entry.id   AF-A0A175A2Q6-F1
#
_cell.length_a   1.000
_cell.length_b   1.000
_cell.length_c   1.000
_cell.angle_alpha   90.00
_cell.angle_beta   90.00
_cell.angle_gamma   90.00
#
_symmetry.space_group_name_H-M   'P 1'
#
loop_
_entity.id
_entity.type
_entity.pdbx_description
1 polymer ?
#
loop_
_entity_poly.entity_id
_entity_poly.type
_entity_poly.pdbx_seq_one_letter_code
_entity_poly.pdbx_strand_id
1 'polypeptide(L)'
;MESKFTYKIKKHIWICDYERLWVILSGLMVLSCYLMVRGSTGSLIWDNAVMRFLFVSDSNEDKTLYNIAISYFAAYVFYILQIYIPERSKNRKALVATALETYNFTHQVDIFFFVWHQFVDTDLSEGVIKYTKIRKIYYNEVGEKAVFTSDREDLGKTVQRAKEEYEKVVNNPNFQKCDDKIMQLFLDKDIIRVINRLYQIMLSAEIMIKTKATIMETFSNEEIKDIQSIIKNIQKLYGFSEFKGFEITQDKKLINERDKMDKQMEKLILENLEYFHNLPKEYSESLH
;
A
#
# COMPACT_ATOMS: atom_id res chain seq x y z
N MET A 1 12.24 -6.13 22.25
CA MET A 1 12.17 -5.33 21.02
C MET A 1 10.69 -5.08 20.76
N GLU A 2 10.13 -3.97 21.26
CA GLU A 2 8.74 -3.62 20.94
C GLU A 2 8.65 -3.46 19.43
N SER A 3 7.73 -4.18 18.79
CA SER A 3 7.52 -4.05 17.35
C SER A 3 7.21 -2.58 17.07
N LYS A 4 8.09 -1.89 16.35
CA LYS A 4 7.92 -0.50 15.85
C LYS A 4 6.64 -0.32 15.03
N PHE A 5 5.96 -1.42 14.73
CA PHE A 5 4.78 -1.46 13.90
C PHE A 5 3.53 -1.78 14.72
N THR A 6 3.05 -0.80 15.48
CA THR A 6 1.64 -0.80 15.88
C THR A 6 0.82 -0.41 14.65
N TYR A 7 0.59 -1.37 13.75
CA TYR A 7 -0.26 -1.18 12.58
C TYR A 7 -1.69 -0.91 13.05
N LYS A 8 -2.05 0.36 13.20
CA LYS A 8 -3.43 0.79 13.35
C LYS A 8 -4.07 0.67 11.99
N ILE A 9 -4.44 -0.56 11.60
CA ILE A 9 -5.28 -0.82 10.42
C ILE A 9 -6.53 0.05 10.60
N LYS A 10 -6.59 1.13 9.81
CA LYS A 10 -7.71 2.07 9.88
C LYS A 10 -8.92 1.38 9.26
N LYS A 11 -10.13 1.85 9.57
CA LYS A 11 -11.29 1.44 8.77
C LYS A 11 -11.09 1.99 7.37
N HIS A 12 -11.08 1.12 6.37
CA HIS A 12 -10.92 1.48 4.97
C HIS A 12 -12.25 1.28 4.27
N ILE A 13 -13.23 2.09 4.71
CA ILE A 13 -14.61 2.10 4.22
C ILE A 13 -14.66 2.15 2.70
N TRP A 14 -13.68 2.82 2.07
CA TRP A 14 -13.62 3.00 0.62
C TRP A 14 -12.83 1.93 -0.12
N ILE A 15 -12.27 0.91 0.53
CA ILE A 15 -11.50 -0.15 -0.13
C ILE A 15 -12.27 -1.48 -0.09
N CYS A 16 -12.75 -1.89 1.09
CA CYS A 16 -13.38 -3.18 1.25
C CYS A 16 -14.89 -3.15 1.01
N ASP A 17 -15.42 -4.08 0.21
CA ASP A 17 -16.84 -4.08 -0.16
C ASP A 17 -17.75 -4.37 1.03
N TYR A 18 -17.32 -5.20 1.99
CA TYR A 18 -18.07 -5.44 3.23
C TYR A 18 -18.17 -4.19 4.13
N GLU A 19 -17.17 -3.29 4.11
CA GLU A 19 -17.26 -2.05 4.88
C GLU A 19 -18.17 -1.03 4.19
N ARG A 20 -18.14 -0.96 2.85
CA ARG A 20 -19.06 -0.12 2.06
C ARG A 20 -20.51 -0.54 2.28
N LEU A 21 -20.77 -1.84 2.15
CA LEU A 21 -22.10 -2.40 2.35
C LEU A 21 -22.58 -2.16 3.79
N TRP A 22 -21.70 -2.35 4.80
CA TRP A 22 -22.04 -2.02 6.18
C TRP A 22 -22.48 -0.57 6.37
N VAL A 23 -21.81 0.41 5.74
CA VAL A 23 -22.18 1.83 5.84
C VAL A 23 -23.55 2.10 5.22
N ILE A 24 -23.80 1.57 4.02
CA ILE A 24 -25.10 1.70 3.35
C ILE A 24 -26.20 1.08 4.23
N LEU A 25 -25.95 -0.13 4.74
CA LEU A 25 -26.91 -0.82 5.58
C LEU A 25 -27.15 -0.11 6.92
N SER A 26 -26.12 0.54 7.48
CA SER A 26 -26.24 1.37 8.68
C SER A 26 -27.12 2.61 8.44
N GLY A 27 -27.04 3.23 7.26
CA GLY A 27 -27.93 4.34 6.88
C GLY A 27 -29.39 3.91 6.82
N LEU A 28 -29.67 2.80 6.14
CA LEU A 28 -31.01 2.19 6.07
C LEU A 28 -31.52 1.70 7.44
N MET A 29 -30.61 1.32 8.34
CA MET A 29 -30.94 0.94 9.70
C MET A 29 -31.49 2.11 10.51
N VAL A 30 -30.90 3.30 10.37
CA VAL A 30 -31.42 4.52 11.03
C VAL A 30 -32.86 4.81 10.57
N LEU A 31 -33.12 4.68 9.27
CA LEU A 31 -34.47 4.84 8.72
C LEU A 31 -35.43 3.75 9.23
N SER A 32 -34.97 2.50 9.30
CA SER A 32 -35.75 1.38 9.83
C SER A 32 -36.09 1.57 11.30
N CYS A 33 -35.14 2.02 12.13
CA CYS A 33 -35.39 2.37 13.53
C CYS A 33 -36.46 3.47 13.64
N TYR A 34 -36.41 4.50 12.80
CA TYR A 34 -37.43 5.55 12.78
C TYR A 34 -38.83 4.98 12.45
N LEU A 35 -38.94 4.13 11.42
CA LEU A 35 -40.20 3.48 11.05
C LEU A 35 -40.72 2.53 12.14
N MET A 36 -39.83 1.81 12.82
CA MET A 36 -40.18 0.96 13.96
C MET A 36 -40.71 1.78 15.13
N VAL A 37 -40.07 2.89 15.48
CA VAL A 37 -40.54 3.78 16.56
C VAL A 37 -41.90 4.38 16.18
N ARG A 38 -42.07 4.84 14.94
CA ARG A 38 -43.33 5.42 14.48
C ARG A 38 -44.50 4.42 14.48
N GLY A 39 -44.24 3.17 14.10
CA GLY A 39 -45.25 2.09 14.11
C GLY A 39 -45.44 1.41 15.47
N SER A 40 -44.70 1.83 16.50
CA SER A 40 -44.81 1.28 17.85
C SER A 40 -46.07 1.80 18.56
N THR A 41 -46.70 0.94 19.35
CA THR A 41 -47.86 1.30 20.19
C THR A 41 -47.45 1.80 21.59
N GLY A 42 -46.17 2.12 21.80
CA GLY A 42 -45.67 2.64 23.07
C GLY A 42 -46.20 4.04 23.38
N SER A 43 -46.43 4.34 24.65
CA SER A 43 -46.82 5.69 25.07
C SER A 43 -45.68 6.68 24.87
N LEU A 44 -46.00 7.87 24.33
CA LEU A 44 -45.04 8.96 24.23
C LEU A 44 -44.67 9.46 25.64
N ILE A 45 -43.37 9.60 25.90
CA ILE A 45 -42.86 10.17 27.15
C ILE A 45 -43.20 11.66 27.23
N TRP A 46 -43.14 12.36 26.08
CA TRP A 46 -43.53 13.77 25.96
C TRP A 46 -44.60 13.91 24.89
N ASP A 47 -45.76 14.35 25.34
CA ASP A 47 -46.95 14.40 24.53
C ASP A 47 -47.17 15.82 23.97
N ASN A 48 -46.57 16.09 22.81
CA ASN A 48 -46.76 17.36 22.10
C ASN A 48 -47.03 17.11 20.60
N ALA A 49 -47.56 18.13 19.91
CA ALA A 49 -48.00 18.01 18.52
C ALA A 49 -46.88 17.57 17.57
N VAL A 50 -45.64 18.00 17.82
CA VAL A 50 -44.46 17.64 17.02
C VAL A 50 -44.09 16.17 17.23
N MET A 51 -44.08 15.69 18.48
CA MET A 51 -43.76 14.30 18.82
C MET A 51 -44.84 13.34 18.33
N ARG A 52 -46.12 13.72 18.41
CA ARG A 52 -47.22 12.96 17.80
C ARG A 52 -47.06 12.86 16.29
N PHE A 53 -46.77 13.98 15.62
CA PHE A 53 -46.54 13.98 14.17
C PHE A 53 -45.36 13.11 13.74
N LEU A 54 -44.26 13.14 14.50
CA LEU A 54 -43.03 12.41 14.16
C LEU A 54 -43.09 10.91 14.47
N PHE A 55 -43.80 10.50 15.53
CA PHE A 55 -43.65 9.17 16.12
C PHE A 55 -44.96 8.40 16.39
N VAL A 56 -46.13 8.94 16.05
CA VAL A 56 -47.40 8.22 16.21
C VAL A 56 -48.00 7.96 14.82
N SER A 57 -48.10 6.68 14.45
CA SER A 57 -48.94 6.22 13.33
C SER A 57 -50.38 6.00 13.79
N ASP A 58 -51.35 6.16 12.88
CA ASP A 58 -52.76 5.91 13.19
C ASP A 58 -52.97 4.42 13.51
N SER A 59 -53.87 4.10 14.45
CA SER A 59 -54.02 2.71 14.93
C SER A 59 -54.59 1.74 13.88
N ASN A 60 -55.21 2.29 12.83
CA ASN A 60 -55.74 1.59 11.66
C ASN A 60 -54.84 1.67 10.42
N GLU A 61 -53.66 2.27 10.49
CA GLU A 61 -52.73 2.35 9.35
C GLU A 61 -52.10 0.98 9.00
N ASP A 62 -51.79 0.80 7.72
CA ASP A 62 -51.10 -0.37 7.19
C ASP A 62 -49.72 -0.56 7.85
N LYS A 63 -49.53 -1.69 8.55
CA LYS A 63 -48.29 -2.05 9.25
C LYS A 63 -47.21 -2.63 8.34
N THR A 64 -47.41 -2.66 7.03
CA THR A 64 -46.44 -3.18 6.06
C THR A 64 -45.06 -2.54 6.22
N LEU A 65 -44.97 -1.22 6.32
CA LEU A 65 -43.68 -0.52 6.50
C LEU A 65 -43.00 -0.85 7.84
N TYR A 66 -43.79 -1.00 8.91
CA TYR A 66 -43.30 -1.41 10.23
C TYR A 66 -42.71 -2.83 10.19
N ASN A 67 -43.43 -3.76 9.55
CA ASN A 67 -42.98 -5.16 9.40
C ASN A 67 -41.69 -5.24 8.55
N ILE A 68 -41.62 -4.51 7.45
CA ILE A 68 -40.42 -4.40 6.61
C ILE A 68 -39.24 -3.87 7.44
N ALA A 69 -39.46 -2.85 8.27
CA ALA A 69 -38.41 -2.27 9.10
C ALA A 69 -37.87 -3.26 10.16
N ILE A 70 -38.73 -4.07 10.79
CA ILE A 70 -38.30 -5.14 11.70
C ILE A 70 -37.49 -6.21 10.96
N SER A 71 -37.98 -6.67 9.80
CA SER A 71 -37.25 -7.65 8.98
C SER A 71 -35.89 -7.12 8.57
N TYR A 72 -35.80 -5.84 8.21
CA TYR A 72 -34.55 -5.17 7.89
C TYR A 72 -33.61 -5.11 9.11
N PHE A 73 -34.13 -4.73 10.29
CA PHE A 73 -33.35 -4.73 11.54
C PHE A 73 -32.72 -6.11 11.80
N ALA A 74 -33.50 -7.18 11.67
CA ALA A 74 -33.01 -8.55 11.84
C ALA A 74 -31.92 -8.90 10.80
N ALA A 75 -32.15 -8.57 9.53
CA ALA A 75 -31.18 -8.78 8.46
C ALA A 75 -29.87 -7.99 8.68
N TYR A 76 -29.97 -6.77 9.19
CA TYR A 76 -28.82 -5.94 9.55
C TYR A 76 -28.00 -6.59 10.67
N VAL A 77 -28.64 -7.04 11.76
CA VAL A 77 -27.95 -7.74 12.86
C VAL A 77 -27.27 -9.02 12.34
N PHE A 78 -27.96 -9.78 11.49
CA PHE A 78 -27.41 -10.98 10.87
C PHE A 78 -26.18 -10.68 10.02
N TYR A 79 -26.25 -9.62 9.19
CA TYR A 79 -25.12 -9.14 8.40
C TYR A 79 -23.92 -8.79 9.27
N ILE A 80 -24.13 -8.08 10.38
CA ILE A 80 -23.05 -7.72 11.31
C ILE A 80 -22.35 -8.98 11.84
N LEU A 81 -23.13 -9.93 12.34
CA LEU A 81 -22.60 -11.11 13.04
C LEU A 81 -21.97 -12.12 12.08
N GLN A 82 -22.60 -12.37 10.93
CA GLN A 82 -22.17 -13.44 10.02
C GLN A 82 -21.21 -12.99 8.93
N ILE A 83 -21.25 -11.72 8.53
CA ILE A 83 -20.45 -11.23 7.40
C ILE A 83 -19.43 -10.19 7.87
N TYR A 84 -19.89 -9.08 8.44
CA TYR A 84 -19.00 -7.95 8.76
C TYR A 84 -17.90 -8.32 9.76
N ILE A 85 -18.25 -8.94 10.90
CA ILE A 85 -17.27 -9.30 11.93
C ILE A 85 -16.27 -10.36 11.42
N PRO A 86 -16.71 -11.48 10.81
CA PRO A 86 -15.79 -12.49 10.29
C PRO A 86 -14.85 -11.96 9.19
N GLU A 87 -15.38 -11.26 8.19
CA GLU A 87 -14.56 -10.71 7.09
C GLU A 87 -13.56 -9.67 7.60
N ARG A 88 -13.98 -8.79 8.51
CA ARG A 88 -13.07 -7.83 9.12
C ARG A 88 -11.95 -8.51 9.92
N SER A 89 -12.26 -9.59 10.63
CA SER A 89 -11.27 -10.36 11.39
C SER A 89 -10.26 -11.05 10.46
N LYS A 90 -10.75 -11.68 9.39
CA LYS A 90 -9.97 -12.35 8.34
C LYS A 90 -9.01 -11.37 7.67
N ASN A 91 -9.51 -10.23 7.19
CA ASN A 91 -8.71 -9.18 6.57
C ASN A 91 -7.67 -8.60 7.53
N ARG A 92 -8.06 -8.33 8.78
CA ARG A 92 -7.11 -7.82 9.78
C ARG A 92 -5.96 -8.79 10.02
N LYS A 93 -6.24 -10.10 10.12
CA LYS A 93 -5.19 -11.12 10.30
C LYS A 93 -4.24 -11.15 9.11
N ALA A 94 -4.77 -11.09 7.90
CA ALA A 94 -3.97 -11.10 6.68
C ALA A 94 -3.08 -9.86 6.55
N LEU A 95 -3.65 -8.67 6.76
CA LEU A 95 -2.92 -7.41 6.74
C LEU A 95 -1.80 -7.38 7.78
N VAL A 96 -2.04 -7.87 9.01
CA VAL A 96 -0.97 -7.98 10.02
C VAL A 96 0.10 -8.97 9.60
N ALA A 97 -0.28 -10.11 9.01
CA ALA A 97 0.65 -11.17 8.62
C ALA A 97 1.56 -10.81 7.45
N THR A 98 1.18 -9.86 6.59
CA THR A 98 1.98 -9.42 5.44
C THR A 98 2.50 -7.99 5.58
N ALA A 99 2.36 -7.38 6.76
CA ALA A 99 2.61 -5.96 6.93
C ALA A 99 4.07 -5.57 6.72
N LEU A 100 5.01 -6.40 7.18
CA LEU A 100 6.43 -6.14 7.02
C LEU A 100 6.85 -6.25 5.55
N GLU A 101 6.44 -7.33 4.89
CA GLU A 101 6.74 -7.59 3.49
C GLU A 101 6.11 -6.53 2.59
N THR A 102 4.89 -6.09 2.91
CA THR A 102 4.22 -5.01 2.19
C THR A 102 4.93 -3.66 2.41
N TYR A 103 5.39 -3.38 3.63
CA TYR A 103 6.17 -2.19 3.91
C TYR A 103 7.45 -2.18 3.07
N ASN A 104 8.21 -3.28 3.11
CA ASN A 104 9.44 -3.42 2.35
C ASN A 104 9.17 -3.29 0.84
N PHE A 105 8.17 -3.99 0.31
CA PHE A 105 7.77 -3.92 -1.09
C PHE A 105 7.46 -2.48 -1.52
N THR A 106 6.55 -1.81 -0.81
CA THR A 106 6.17 -0.43 -1.16
C THR A 106 7.36 0.53 -1.07
N HIS A 107 8.22 0.36 -0.05
CA HIS A 107 9.42 1.18 0.11
C HIS A 107 10.45 0.94 -1.00
N GLN A 108 10.66 -0.31 -1.44
CA GLN A 108 11.54 -0.61 -2.59
C GLN A 108 11.01 0.02 -3.88
N VAL A 109 9.69 0.02 -4.10
CA VAL A 109 9.07 0.67 -5.27
C VAL A 109 9.25 2.19 -5.21
N ASP A 110 9.09 2.81 -4.04
CA ASP A 110 9.33 4.25 -3.87
C ASP A 110 10.80 4.62 -4.10
N ILE A 111 11.75 3.80 -3.59
CA ILE A 111 13.20 3.96 -3.86
C ILE A 111 13.45 3.86 -5.36
N PHE A 112 12.89 2.84 -6.01
CA PHE A 112 13.07 2.62 -7.45
C PHE A 112 12.67 3.86 -8.24
N PHE A 113 11.45 4.36 -8.03
CA PHE A 113 10.99 5.55 -8.76
C PHE A 113 11.86 6.76 -8.46
N PHE A 114 12.22 7.00 -7.19
CA PHE A 114 13.07 8.14 -6.85
C PHE A 114 14.42 8.07 -7.58
N VAL A 115 15.15 6.96 -7.46
CA VAL A 115 16.47 6.79 -8.07
C VAL A 115 16.39 6.82 -9.60
N TRP A 116 15.40 6.16 -10.19
CA TRP A 116 15.20 6.14 -11.63
C TRP A 116 15.02 7.56 -12.19
N HIS A 117 14.22 8.41 -11.53
CA HIS A 117 14.07 9.82 -11.92
C HIS A 117 15.36 10.65 -11.73
N GLN A 118 16.30 10.24 -10.88
CA GLN A 118 17.61 10.88 -10.78
C GLN A 118 18.58 10.47 -11.89
N PHE A 119 18.38 9.28 -12.48
CA PHE A 119 19.22 8.76 -13.55
C PHE A 119 18.72 9.14 -14.94
N VAL A 120 17.42 9.39 -15.09
CA VAL A 120 16.78 9.63 -16.39
C VAL A 120 16.32 11.08 -16.48
N ASP A 121 16.79 11.78 -17.52
CA ASP A 121 16.24 13.08 -17.92
C ASP A 121 15.17 12.86 -19.00
N THR A 122 13.97 13.34 -18.74
CA THR A 122 12.76 13.02 -19.52
C THR A 122 12.15 14.27 -20.11
N ASP A 123 11.63 14.16 -21.34
CA ASP A 123 10.66 15.14 -21.83
C ASP A 123 9.26 14.76 -21.34
N LEU A 124 8.77 15.49 -20.33
CA LEU A 124 7.53 15.17 -19.64
C LEU A 124 6.30 15.22 -20.56
N SER A 125 6.36 15.95 -21.68
CA SER A 125 5.27 16.03 -22.66
C SER A 125 5.15 14.83 -23.58
N GLU A 126 6.25 14.08 -23.81
CA GLU A 126 6.29 13.01 -24.81
C GLU A 126 6.57 11.62 -24.22
N GLY A 127 6.99 11.53 -22.94
CA GLY A 127 7.36 10.25 -22.33
C GLY A 127 8.63 9.67 -22.95
N VAL A 128 9.52 10.54 -23.43
CA VAL A 128 10.77 10.17 -24.09
C VAL A 128 11.95 10.38 -23.14
N ILE A 129 12.88 9.44 -23.13
CA ILE A 129 14.15 9.60 -22.42
C ILE A 129 15.11 10.39 -23.31
N LYS A 130 15.42 11.63 -22.90
CA LYS A 130 16.36 12.51 -23.61
C LYS A 130 17.80 12.18 -23.27
N TYR A 131 18.06 11.95 -22.00
CA TYR A 131 19.40 11.70 -21.50
C TYR A 131 19.37 10.74 -20.30
N THR A 132 20.45 10.00 -20.11
CA THR A 132 20.61 9.06 -19.00
C THR A 132 21.98 9.29 -18.38
N LYS A 133 22.00 9.62 -17.09
CA LYS A 133 23.20 9.87 -16.30
C LYS A 133 23.24 8.98 -15.07
N ILE A 134 23.63 7.74 -15.29
CA ILE A 134 23.81 6.78 -14.19
C ILE A 134 25.14 7.09 -13.49
N ARG A 135 25.05 7.40 -12.20
CA ARG A 135 26.17 7.70 -11.31
C ARG A 135 25.82 7.25 -9.89
N LYS A 136 26.81 7.03 -9.05
CA LYS A 136 26.56 6.85 -7.61
C LYS A 136 25.90 8.12 -7.07
N ILE A 137 24.74 7.98 -6.46
CA ILE A 137 24.04 9.05 -5.75
C ILE A 137 23.96 8.73 -4.26
N TYR A 138 23.82 9.79 -3.48
CA TYR A 138 23.62 9.72 -2.03
C TYR A 138 22.28 10.39 -1.73
N TYR A 139 21.44 9.74 -0.95
CA TYR A 139 20.09 10.22 -0.66
C TYR A 139 19.66 9.83 0.74
N ASN A 140 18.67 10.53 1.26
CA ASN A 140 18.07 10.27 2.56
C ASN A 140 16.55 10.38 2.46
N GLU A 141 15.84 9.72 3.38
CA GLU A 141 14.41 9.99 3.56
C GLU A 141 14.25 11.40 4.13
N VAL A 142 13.24 12.13 3.64
CA VAL A 142 13.02 13.53 4.02
C VAL A 142 12.78 13.65 5.52
N GLY A 143 13.68 14.37 6.20
CA GLY A 143 13.66 14.56 7.64
C GLY A 143 14.47 13.53 8.44
N GLU A 144 15.08 12.54 7.77
CA GLU A 144 16.04 11.62 8.38
C GLU A 144 17.48 11.99 8.04
N LYS A 145 18.41 11.63 8.93
CA LYS A 145 19.86 11.82 8.73
C LYS A 145 20.57 10.60 8.15
N ALA A 146 19.87 9.46 8.07
CA ALA A 146 20.43 8.24 7.52
C ALA A 146 20.64 8.42 6.01
N VAL A 147 21.88 8.27 5.56
CA VAL A 147 22.25 8.38 4.14
C VAL A 147 22.37 6.99 3.53
N PHE A 148 21.70 6.82 2.40
CA PHE A 148 21.72 5.66 1.54
C PHE A 148 22.48 6.00 0.25
N THR A 149 22.97 4.96 -0.41
CA THR A 149 23.62 5.06 -1.71
C THR A 149 22.86 4.24 -2.73
N SER A 150 22.85 4.70 -3.97
CA SER A 150 22.39 3.89 -5.08
C SER A 150 23.20 4.19 -6.34
N ASP A 151 23.52 3.14 -7.07
CA ASP A 151 24.10 3.18 -8.40
C ASP A 151 23.32 2.24 -9.35
N ARG A 152 23.93 1.89 -10.49
CA ARG A 152 23.35 0.99 -11.48
C ARG A 152 23.00 -0.38 -10.88
N GLU A 153 23.93 -0.97 -10.15
CA GLU A 153 23.79 -2.33 -9.62
C GLU A 153 22.79 -2.34 -8.48
N ASP A 154 22.87 -1.35 -7.59
CA ASP A 154 21.93 -1.18 -6.48
C ASP A 154 20.49 -1.04 -6.97
N LEU A 155 20.25 -0.26 -8.03
CA LEU A 155 18.90 -0.10 -8.59
C LEU A 155 18.36 -1.43 -9.15
N GLY A 156 19.22 -2.24 -9.79
CA GLY A 156 18.85 -3.59 -10.22
C GLY A 156 18.50 -4.50 -9.04
N LYS A 157 19.27 -4.43 -7.94
CA LYS A 157 18.96 -5.15 -6.68
C LYS A 157 17.66 -4.67 -6.06
N THR A 158 17.34 -3.37 -6.12
CA THR A 158 16.06 -2.83 -5.65
C THR A 158 14.87 -3.46 -6.39
N VAL A 159 14.96 -3.63 -7.72
CA VAL A 159 13.91 -4.32 -8.50
C VAL A 159 13.77 -5.79 -8.04
N GLN A 160 14.89 -6.48 -7.82
CA GLN A 160 14.88 -7.87 -7.38
C GLN A 160 14.27 -8.02 -5.97
N ARG A 161 14.68 -7.17 -5.00
CA ARG A 161 14.09 -7.15 -3.66
C ARG A 161 12.60 -6.82 -3.69
N ALA A 162 12.17 -5.87 -4.53
CA ALA A 162 10.75 -5.57 -4.69
C ALA A 162 9.96 -6.79 -5.16
N LYS A 163 10.52 -7.57 -6.10
CA LYS A 163 9.92 -8.82 -6.57
C LYS A 163 9.81 -9.86 -5.45
N GLU A 164 10.87 -10.09 -4.70
CA GLU A 164 10.90 -11.08 -3.60
C GLU A 164 9.89 -10.73 -2.51
N GLU A 165 9.84 -9.46 -2.09
CA GLU A 165 8.88 -9.01 -1.08
C GLU A 165 7.44 -9.10 -1.60
N TYR A 166 7.19 -8.76 -2.87
CA TYR A 166 5.89 -8.95 -3.52
C TYR A 166 5.45 -10.41 -3.53
N GLU A 167 6.33 -11.33 -3.91
CA GLU A 167 6.04 -12.77 -3.94
C GLU A 167 5.75 -13.31 -2.52
N LYS A 168 6.46 -12.84 -1.49
CA LYS A 168 6.16 -13.19 -0.09
C LYS A 168 4.75 -12.74 0.33
N VAL A 169 4.31 -11.56 -0.12
CA VAL A 169 2.95 -11.07 0.16
C VAL A 169 1.90 -11.94 -0.55
N VAL A 170 2.02 -12.12 -1.86
CA VAL A 170 1.01 -12.83 -2.68
C VAL A 170 0.92 -14.31 -2.34
N ASN A 171 2.04 -14.95 -1.99
CA ASN A 171 2.07 -16.35 -1.60
C ASN A 171 1.68 -16.58 -0.12
N ASN A 172 1.42 -15.53 0.66
CA ASN A 172 0.99 -15.68 2.04
C ASN A 172 -0.42 -16.32 2.11
N PRO A 173 -0.60 -17.45 2.82
CA PRO A 173 -1.91 -18.12 2.90
C PRO A 173 -3.02 -17.28 3.52
N ASN A 174 -2.67 -16.29 4.35
CA ASN A 174 -3.65 -15.36 4.90
C ASN A 174 -4.05 -14.29 3.88
N PHE A 175 -3.12 -13.85 3.02
CA PHE A 175 -3.40 -12.88 1.97
C PHE A 175 -4.35 -13.44 0.90
N GLN A 176 -4.20 -14.72 0.54
CA GLN A 176 -5.13 -15.41 -0.37
C GLN A 176 -6.56 -15.52 0.17
N LYS A 177 -6.75 -15.23 1.46
CA LYS A 177 -8.04 -15.19 2.15
C LYS A 177 -8.52 -13.75 2.34
N CYS A 178 -7.83 -12.73 1.85
CA CYS A 178 -8.33 -11.36 1.91
C CYS A 178 -9.61 -11.17 1.09
N ASP A 179 -10.26 -10.04 1.32
CA ASP A 179 -11.27 -9.47 0.44
C ASP A 179 -10.67 -9.24 -0.97
N ASP A 180 -11.45 -9.57 -2.00
CA ASP A 180 -11.01 -9.51 -3.40
C ASP A 180 -10.51 -8.11 -3.78
N LYS A 181 -11.06 -7.03 -3.20
CA LYS A 181 -10.61 -5.65 -3.48
C LYS A 181 -9.20 -5.40 -2.97
N ILE A 182 -8.83 -6.01 -1.85
CA ILE A 182 -7.45 -5.93 -1.33
C ILE A 182 -6.52 -6.69 -2.27
N MET A 183 -6.93 -7.88 -2.72
CA MET A 183 -6.12 -8.67 -3.65
C MET A 183 -5.94 -7.95 -5.00
N GLN A 184 -6.99 -7.33 -5.53
CA GLN A 184 -6.97 -6.52 -6.76
C GLN A 184 -5.92 -5.40 -6.71
N LEU A 185 -5.73 -4.75 -5.56
CA LEU A 185 -4.68 -3.71 -5.43
C LEU A 185 -3.26 -4.22 -5.71
N PHE A 186 -2.99 -5.51 -5.47
CA PHE A 186 -1.69 -6.11 -5.74
C PHE A 186 -1.64 -6.80 -7.11
N LEU A 187 -2.75 -7.38 -7.57
CA LEU A 187 -2.76 -8.31 -8.70
C LEU A 187 -3.24 -7.69 -10.02
N ASP A 188 -4.05 -6.62 -9.99
CA ASP A 188 -4.65 -6.06 -11.22
C ASP A 188 -3.58 -5.45 -12.15
N LYS A 189 -2.51 -4.90 -11.57
CA LYS A 189 -1.39 -4.33 -12.30
C LYS A 189 -0.10 -4.99 -11.86
N ASP A 190 0.63 -5.55 -12.82
CA ASP A 190 1.93 -6.17 -12.57
C ASP A 190 3.00 -5.10 -12.35
N ILE A 191 3.03 -4.56 -11.12
CA ILE A 191 3.96 -3.49 -10.71
C ILE A 191 5.40 -3.93 -10.93
N ILE A 192 5.73 -5.19 -10.61
CA ILE A 192 7.07 -5.77 -10.75
C ILE A 192 7.52 -5.76 -12.21
N ARG A 193 6.65 -6.19 -13.13
CA ARG A 193 6.95 -6.14 -14.56
C ARG A 193 7.18 -4.71 -15.04
N VAL A 194 6.39 -3.74 -14.55
CA VAL A 194 6.56 -2.34 -14.97
C VAL A 194 7.87 -1.75 -14.46
N ILE A 195 8.21 -1.90 -13.18
CA ILE A 195 9.49 -1.39 -12.65
C ILE A 195 10.68 -2.07 -13.34
N ASN A 196 10.62 -3.38 -13.59
CA ASN A 196 11.66 -4.08 -14.32
C ASN A 196 11.78 -3.56 -15.76
N ARG A 197 10.65 -3.34 -16.44
CA ARG A 197 10.66 -2.74 -17.79
C ARG A 197 11.29 -1.36 -17.78
N LEU A 198 10.92 -0.48 -16.84
CA LEU A 198 11.50 0.86 -16.72
C LEU A 198 13.01 0.81 -16.47
N TYR A 199 13.47 -0.15 -15.66
CA TYR A 199 14.90 -0.41 -15.47
C TYR A 199 15.58 -0.80 -16.79
N GLN A 200 15.03 -1.74 -17.55
CA GLN A 200 15.58 -2.15 -18.84
C GLN A 200 15.58 -1.01 -19.87
N ILE A 201 14.52 -0.20 -19.91
CA ILE A 201 14.42 1.00 -20.78
C ILE A 201 15.55 1.99 -20.44
N MET A 202 15.82 2.23 -19.15
CA MET A 202 16.93 3.08 -18.71
C MET A 202 18.28 2.52 -19.17
N LEU A 203 18.51 1.21 -19.04
CA LEU A 203 19.74 0.57 -19.50
C LEU A 203 19.91 0.66 -21.03
N SER A 204 18.82 0.48 -21.77
CA SER A 204 18.79 0.64 -23.22
C SER A 204 19.10 2.07 -23.63
N ALA A 205 18.48 3.07 -22.99
CA ALA A 205 18.72 4.48 -23.23
C ALA A 205 20.19 4.87 -22.96
N GLU A 206 20.83 4.30 -21.93
CA GLU A 206 22.26 4.52 -21.68
C GLU A 206 23.13 4.03 -22.86
N ILE A 207 22.84 2.87 -23.43
CA ILE A 207 23.55 2.31 -24.59
C ILE A 207 23.28 3.14 -25.85
N MET A 208 22.02 3.53 -26.04
CA MET A 208 21.54 4.34 -27.16
C MET A 208 22.23 5.71 -27.19
N ILE A 209 22.51 6.33 -26.05
CA ILE A 209 23.23 7.62 -25.99
C ILE A 209 24.72 7.45 -26.33
N LYS A 210 25.31 6.31 -25.99
CA LYS A 210 26.73 6.00 -26.27
C LYS A 210 26.96 5.57 -27.72
N THR A 211 25.92 5.03 -28.35
CA THR A 211 25.92 4.62 -29.76
C THR A 211 25.26 5.73 -30.59
N LYS A 212 25.61 5.97 -31.85
CA LYS A 212 24.92 7.00 -32.66
C LYS A 212 23.52 6.52 -33.12
N ALA A 213 22.75 5.95 -32.21
CA ALA A 213 21.45 5.38 -32.49
C ALA A 213 20.45 6.48 -32.87
N THR A 214 19.56 6.16 -33.83
CA THR A 214 18.52 7.08 -34.33
C THR A 214 17.16 6.83 -33.70
N ILE A 215 17.04 5.79 -32.88
CA ILE A 215 15.84 5.44 -32.13
C ILE A 215 15.86 6.16 -30.77
N MET A 216 14.69 6.34 -30.16
CA MET A 216 14.53 6.89 -28.81
C MET A 216 13.69 5.94 -27.96
N GLU A 217 14.10 5.77 -26.71
CA GLU A 217 13.37 4.97 -25.72
C GLU A 217 12.23 5.78 -25.10
N THR A 218 11.06 5.15 -24.97
CA THR A 218 9.84 5.79 -24.51
C THR A 218 9.17 5.02 -23.37
N PHE A 219 8.50 5.73 -22.48
CA PHE A 219 7.76 5.18 -21.35
C PHE A 219 6.44 5.93 -21.14
N SER A 220 5.50 5.31 -20.42
CA SER A 220 4.20 5.93 -20.11
C SER A 220 4.22 6.64 -18.76
N ASN A 221 4.10 7.97 -18.79
CA ASN A 221 3.91 8.78 -17.59
C ASN A 221 2.62 8.45 -16.83
N GLU A 222 1.56 8.09 -17.56
CA GLU A 222 0.29 7.67 -16.96
C GLU A 222 0.46 6.37 -16.18
N GLU A 223 1.21 5.42 -16.74
CA GLU A 223 1.45 4.14 -16.08
C GLU A 223 2.23 4.28 -14.77
N ILE A 224 3.22 5.20 -14.73
CA ILE A 224 3.96 5.54 -13.51
C ILE A 224 3.02 6.15 -12.46
N LYS A 225 2.21 7.14 -12.85
CA LYS A 225 1.25 7.79 -11.94
C LYS A 225 0.24 6.81 -11.36
N ASP A 226 -0.26 5.89 -12.18
CA ASP A 226 -1.16 4.83 -11.73
C ASP A 226 -0.49 3.95 -10.67
N ILE A 227 0.75 3.48 -10.90
CA ILE A 227 1.46 2.63 -9.94
C ILE A 227 1.70 3.38 -8.65
N GLN A 228 2.14 4.63 -8.71
CA GLN A 228 2.33 5.47 -7.51
C GLN A 228 1.02 5.63 -6.73
N SER A 229 -0.12 5.77 -7.44
CA SER A 229 -1.44 5.80 -6.80
C SER A 229 -1.80 4.47 -6.13
N ILE A 230 -1.49 3.33 -6.77
CA ILE A 230 -1.71 1.99 -6.20
C ILE A 230 -0.87 1.81 -4.94
N ILE A 231 0.43 2.12 -4.99
CA ILE A 231 1.34 2.05 -3.84
C ILE A 231 0.83 2.92 -2.69
N LYS A 232 0.40 4.16 -2.96
CA LYS A 232 -0.18 5.04 -1.94
C LYS A 232 -1.44 4.45 -1.31
N ASN A 233 -2.30 3.79 -2.11
CA ASN A 233 -3.49 3.11 -1.60
C ASN A 233 -3.13 1.90 -0.73
N ILE A 234 -2.11 1.13 -1.09
CA ILE A 234 -1.58 0.01 -0.29
C ILE A 234 -1.01 0.55 1.04
N GLN A 235 -0.15 1.56 1.00
CA GLN A 235 0.41 2.19 2.21
C GLN A 235 -0.68 2.70 3.14
N LYS A 236 -1.73 3.33 2.57
CA LYS A 236 -2.90 3.79 3.32
C LYS A 236 -3.65 2.62 3.96
N LEU A 237 -3.91 1.54 3.23
CA LEU A 237 -4.61 0.34 3.70
C LEU A 237 -3.92 -0.30 4.90
N TYR A 238 -2.59 -0.36 4.88
CA TYR A 238 -1.80 -0.91 5.99
C TYR A 238 -1.56 0.09 7.13
N GLY A 239 -1.92 1.36 6.91
CA GLY A 239 -1.76 2.43 7.91
C GLY A 239 -0.31 2.78 8.17
N PHE A 240 0.57 2.63 7.18
CA PHE A 240 1.96 3.07 7.28
C PHE A 240 2.04 4.58 7.52
N SER A 241 3.08 5.04 8.21
CA SER A 241 3.34 6.47 8.38
C SER A 241 3.44 7.14 7.01
N GLU A 242 2.98 8.39 6.93
CA GLU A 242 3.05 9.15 5.68
C GLU A 242 4.51 9.31 5.26
N PHE A 243 4.90 8.56 4.23
CA PHE A 243 6.22 8.61 3.63
C PHE A 243 6.40 9.98 2.96
N LYS A 244 7.44 10.71 3.36
CA LYS A 244 7.66 12.11 2.92
C LYS A 244 8.46 12.22 1.62
N GLY A 245 8.89 11.09 1.05
CA GLY A 245 9.76 11.07 -0.10
C GLY A 245 11.23 10.96 0.27
N PHE A 246 12.06 10.89 -0.78
CA PHE A 246 13.51 10.91 -0.69
C PHE A 246 14.05 12.22 -1.26
N GLU A 247 15.23 12.62 -0.80
CA GLU A 247 15.96 13.77 -1.33
C GLU A 247 17.44 13.43 -1.55
N ILE A 248 18.07 14.07 -2.54
CA ILE A 248 19.51 13.93 -2.76
C ILE A 248 20.26 14.67 -1.64
N THR A 249 21.18 13.98 -0.98
CA THR A 249 22.03 14.61 0.01
C THR A 249 23.31 15.13 -0.64
N GLN A 250 23.67 16.38 -0.32
CA GLN A 250 24.94 16.99 -0.71
C GLN A 250 25.83 17.30 0.52
N ASP A 251 25.39 16.87 1.71
CA ASP A 251 26.13 17.06 2.94
C ASP A 251 27.41 16.20 2.93
N LYS A 252 28.54 16.85 2.70
CA LYS A 252 29.86 16.21 2.65
C LYS A 252 30.20 15.43 3.92
N LYS A 253 29.71 15.85 5.08
CA LYS A 253 29.98 15.16 6.35
C LYS A 253 29.24 13.83 6.39
N LEU A 254 27.93 13.84 6.09
CA LEU A 254 27.12 12.62 6.08
C LEU A 254 27.56 11.64 4.98
N ILE A 255 27.92 12.16 3.81
CA ILE A 255 28.49 11.35 2.71
C ILE A 255 29.80 10.67 3.15
N ASN A 256 30.72 11.42 3.77
CA ASN A 256 31.98 10.86 4.26
C ASN A 256 31.77 9.83 5.38
N GLU A 257 30.79 10.04 6.26
CA GLU A 257 30.42 9.06 7.29
C GLU A 257 29.90 7.78 6.64
N ARG A 258 29.02 7.89 5.64
CA ARG A 258 28.51 6.73 4.90
C ARG A 258 29.61 5.96 4.18
N ASP A 259 30.47 6.65 3.44
CA ASP A 259 31.57 6.01 2.71
C ASP A 259 32.57 5.32 3.66
N LYS A 260 32.80 5.87 4.86
CA LYS A 260 33.63 5.21 5.88
C LYS A 260 32.97 3.93 6.38
N MET A 261 31.66 3.94 6.62
CA MET A 261 30.92 2.75 7.03
C MET A 261 30.97 1.67 5.95
N ASP A 262 30.76 2.03 4.68
CA ASP A 262 30.81 1.07 3.57
C ASP A 262 32.19 0.40 3.48
N LYS A 263 33.27 1.18 3.57
CA LYS A 263 34.65 0.65 3.59
C LYS A 263 34.93 -0.24 4.79
N GLN A 264 34.40 0.11 5.97
CA GLN A 264 34.55 -0.73 7.17
C GLN A 264 33.81 -2.05 7.01
N MET A 265 32.61 -2.04 6.44
CA MET A 265 31.83 -3.24 6.17
C MET A 265 32.54 -4.14 5.15
N GLU A 266 33.02 -3.58 4.04
CA GLU A 266 33.78 -4.31 3.03
C GLU A 266 35.03 -4.94 3.64
N LYS A 267 35.77 -4.19 4.46
CA LYS A 267 36.94 -4.70 5.19
C LYS A 267 36.55 -5.87 6.10
N LEU A 268 35.47 -5.76 6.87
CA LEU A 268 34.99 -6.84 7.75
C LEU A 268 34.60 -8.09 6.96
N ILE A 269 33.95 -7.94 5.81
CA ILE A 269 33.58 -9.05 4.93
C ILE A 269 34.85 -9.74 4.41
N LEU A 270 35.82 -8.96 3.91
CA LEU A 270 37.08 -9.49 3.38
C LEU A 270 37.91 -10.22 4.44
N GLU A 271 38.00 -9.66 5.65
CA GLU A 271 38.73 -10.26 6.78
C GLU A 271 38.10 -11.57 7.27
N ASN A 272 36.80 -11.78 7.02
CA ASN A 272 36.06 -12.96 7.46
C ASN A 272 35.52 -13.80 6.29
N LEU A 273 36.13 -13.68 5.11
CA LEU A 273 35.70 -14.40 3.90
C LEU A 273 35.56 -15.90 4.11
N GLU A 274 36.52 -16.53 4.78
CA GLU A 274 36.50 -17.97 5.07
C GLU A 274 35.33 -18.35 5.99
N TYR A 275 35.03 -17.51 6.99
CA TYR A 275 33.87 -17.69 7.85
C TYR A 275 32.57 -17.61 7.04
N PHE A 276 32.40 -16.56 6.23
CA PHE A 276 31.19 -16.39 5.41
C PHE A 276 31.03 -17.48 4.35
N HIS A 277 32.13 -17.98 3.78
CA HIS A 277 32.12 -19.06 2.80
C HIS A 277 31.76 -20.42 3.41
N ASN A 278 32.02 -20.61 4.71
CA ASN A 278 31.71 -21.84 5.44
C ASN A 278 30.34 -21.82 6.12
N LEU A 279 29.60 -20.70 6.05
CA LEU A 279 28.22 -20.67 6.52
C LEU A 279 27.34 -21.57 5.63
N PRO A 280 26.30 -22.21 6.21
CA PRO A 280 25.30 -22.91 5.40
C PRO A 280 24.73 -21.99 4.33
N LYS A 281 24.48 -22.52 3.12
CA LYS A 281 23.98 -21.72 1.98
C LYS A 281 22.72 -20.91 2.32
N GLU A 282 21.90 -21.44 3.22
CA GLU A 282 20.71 -20.78 3.78
C GLU A 282 21.00 -19.40 4.41
N TYR A 283 22.22 -19.16 4.90
CA TYR A 283 22.65 -17.86 5.43
C TYR A 283 23.11 -16.90 4.32
N SER A 284 23.67 -17.42 3.22
CA SER A 284 24.12 -16.60 2.06
C SER A 284 22.96 -16.07 1.20
N GLU A 285 21.80 -16.74 1.18
CA GLU A 285 20.62 -16.30 0.42
C GLU A 285 20.03 -14.98 0.94
N SER A 286 20.33 -14.60 2.18
CA SER A 286 19.85 -13.34 2.78
C SER A 286 20.73 -12.11 2.49
N LEU A 287 21.88 -12.31 1.81
CA LEU A 287 22.93 -11.29 1.64
C LEU A 287 23.27 -10.96 0.16
N HIS A 288 22.57 -11.53 -0.83
CA HIS A 288 22.84 -11.31 -2.26
C HIS A 288 21.75 -10.48 -2.95
#